data_AF-A0A967WG47-F1
#
_entry.id   AF-A0A967WG47-F1
#
_cell.length_a   1.000
_cell.length_b   1.000
_cell.length_c   1.000
_cell.angle_alpha   90.00
_cell.angle_beta   90.00
_cell.angle_gamma   90.00
#
_symmetry.space_group_name_H-M   'P 1'
#
loop_
_entity.id
_entity.type
_entity.pdbx_description
1 polymer ?
#
loop_
_entity_poly.entity_id
_entity_poly.type
_entity_poly.pdbx_seq_one_letter_code
_entity_poly.pdbx_strand_id
1 'polypeptide(L)'
;MSEEVAVEPGSIDGETSGASAGRPVLRVPWDSGWLRDLACCLLLVFLVLVFFWRILTPDLSDRRSFPPGDFIVTFYATERVKAEILMQGELPLWNPYANAGHPLLADPQTALYYPPSLATLVLSAREGFSVFALQLEAVFHFCLAALFTFAFARRVLGHRGG
;
A
#
# COMPACT_ATOMS: atom_id res chain seq x y z
N MET A 1 -69.20 34.00 47.21
CA MET A 1 -68.14 34.98 47.49
C MET A 1 -66.99 34.62 46.58
N SER A 2 -66.83 35.43 45.53
CA SER A 2 -65.89 35.24 44.44
C SER A 2 -64.46 35.46 44.92
N GLU A 3 -63.53 34.61 44.51
CA GLU A 3 -62.12 35.03 44.41
C GLU A 3 -61.50 34.37 43.18
N GLU A 4 -61.00 35.26 42.34
CA GLU A 4 -60.46 35.10 41.00
C GLU A 4 -58.96 34.84 41.15
N VAL A 5 -58.50 33.63 40.80
CA VAL A 5 -57.06 33.33 40.79
C VAL A 5 -56.54 33.55 39.37
N ALA A 6 -55.74 34.61 39.25
CA ALA A 6 -55.10 35.05 38.02
C ALA A 6 -54.15 33.99 37.44
N VAL A 7 -54.23 33.82 36.12
CA VAL A 7 -53.31 33.02 35.31
C VAL A 7 -52.15 33.92 34.88
N GLU A 8 -50.96 33.67 35.41
CA GLU A 8 -49.70 34.26 34.94
C GLU A 8 -49.21 33.52 33.67
N PRO A 9 -48.95 34.21 32.54
CA PRO A 9 -48.36 33.58 31.37
C PRO A 9 -46.85 33.42 31.57
N GLY A 10 -46.42 32.20 31.90
CA GLY A 10 -45.02 31.82 31.88
C GLY A 10 -44.42 32.00 30.49
N SER A 11 -43.43 32.89 30.40
CA SER A 11 -42.59 33.23 29.26
C SER A 11 -42.05 32.00 28.52
N ILE A 12 -42.38 31.89 27.23
CA ILE A 12 -41.74 30.93 26.31
C ILE A 12 -40.50 31.62 25.72
N ASP A 13 -39.46 31.76 26.54
CA ASP A 13 -38.19 32.32 26.10
C ASP A 13 -37.14 31.21 25.96
N GLY A 14 -36.92 30.84 24.70
CA GLY A 14 -35.64 30.45 24.09
C GLY A 14 -34.70 29.52 24.84
N GLU A 15 -34.50 28.32 24.30
CA GLU A 15 -33.18 27.69 24.27
C GLU A 15 -32.98 26.89 22.97
N THR A 16 -32.46 27.63 21.99
CA THR A 16 -31.38 27.27 21.07
C THR A 16 -31.22 25.81 20.65
N SER A 17 -31.53 25.54 19.37
CA SER A 17 -30.61 24.94 18.40
C SER A 17 -29.48 24.11 19.02
N GLY A 18 -29.72 22.81 19.19
CA GLY A 18 -28.69 21.81 19.46
C GLY A 18 -27.67 21.82 18.33
N ALA A 19 -26.64 22.66 18.48
CA ALA A 19 -25.44 22.60 17.68
C ALA A 19 -24.87 21.19 17.85
N SER A 20 -24.95 20.43 16.77
CA SER A 20 -24.13 19.24 16.53
C SER A 20 -22.68 19.66 16.75
N ALA A 21 -22.21 19.53 17.99
CA ALA A 21 -20.82 19.71 18.35
C ALA A 21 -20.06 18.58 17.67
N GLY A 22 -19.56 18.87 16.46
CA GLY A 22 -18.68 17.98 15.72
C GLY A 22 -17.59 17.52 16.67
N ARG A 23 -17.50 16.20 16.89
CA ARG A 23 -16.51 15.60 17.78
C ARG A 23 -15.16 16.20 17.43
N PRO A 24 -14.42 16.79 18.39
CA PRO A 24 -13.11 17.36 18.07
C PRO A 24 -12.26 16.23 17.51
N VAL A 25 -11.91 16.34 16.22
CA VAL A 25 -10.89 15.48 15.62
C VAL A 25 -9.60 15.89 16.29
N LEU A 26 -9.26 15.19 17.38
CA LEU A 26 -8.04 15.43 18.15
C LEU A 26 -6.86 15.35 17.19
N ARG A 27 -6.25 16.51 16.94
CA ARG A 27 -4.95 16.61 16.29
C ARG A 27 -3.96 15.97 17.25
N VAL A 28 -3.54 14.74 16.95
CA VAL A 28 -2.43 14.11 17.68
C VAL A 28 -1.23 15.04 17.46
N PRO A 29 -0.70 15.69 18.51
CA PRO A 29 0.49 16.50 18.35
C PRO A 29 1.60 15.55 17.94
N TRP A 30 2.30 15.90 16.87
CA TRP A 30 3.52 15.20 16.50
C TRP A 30 4.57 15.56 17.54
N ASP A 31 4.58 14.86 18.67
CA ASP A 31 5.62 15.03 19.68
C ASP A 31 6.99 14.80 19.04
N SER A 32 8.01 15.50 19.51
CA SER A 32 9.38 15.59 18.96
C SER A 32 10.17 14.27 18.83
N GLY A 33 9.51 13.11 18.96
CA GLY A 33 10.05 11.77 18.79
C GLY A 33 10.22 11.30 17.34
N TRP A 34 10.18 12.20 16.34
CA TRP A 34 10.35 11.84 14.93
C TRP A 34 11.66 11.07 14.64
N LEU A 35 12.71 11.33 15.42
CA LEU A 35 13.96 10.57 15.35
C LEU A 35 13.78 9.11 15.76
N ARG A 36 12.96 8.83 16.78
CA ARG A 36 12.64 7.46 17.19
C ARG A 36 11.81 6.76 16.12
N ASP A 37 10.86 7.48 15.53
CA ASP A 37 10.02 6.93 14.47
C ASP A 37 10.83 6.60 13.22
N LEU A 38 11.73 7.50 12.85
CA LEU A 38 12.68 7.27 11.76
C LEU A 38 13.56 6.07 12.07
N ALA A 39 14.11 5.98 13.30
CA ALA A 39 14.91 4.83 13.71
C ALA A 39 14.12 3.51 13.64
N CYS A 40 12.85 3.50 14.07
CA CYS A 40 11.98 2.33 13.93
C CYS A 40 11.71 1.98 12.48
N CYS A 41 11.40 2.96 11.62
CA CYS A 41 11.19 2.74 10.20
C CYS A 41 12.45 2.17 9.52
N LEU A 42 13.61 2.76 9.81
CA LEU A 42 14.90 2.30 9.29
C LEU A 42 15.24 0.90 9.78
N LEU A 43 15.00 0.60 11.07
CA LEU A 43 15.21 -0.73 11.63
C LEU A 43 14.31 -1.77 10.95
N LEU A 44 13.04 -1.45 10.70
CA LEU A 44 12.10 -2.34 10.03
C LEU A 44 12.51 -2.62 8.58
N VAL A 45 12.85 -1.56 7.83
CA VAL A 45 13.36 -1.71 6.46
C VAL A 45 14.66 -2.51 6.47
N PHE A 46 15.59 -2.21 7.39
CA PHE A 46 16.82 -2.96 7.54
C PHE A 46 16.55 -4.44 7.82
N LEU A 47 15.59 -4.77 8.70
CA LEU A 47 15.23 -6.14 9.00
C LEU A 47 14.64 -6.87 7.78
N VAL A 48 13.82 -6.19 6.96
CA VAL A 48 13.32 -6.73 5.69
C VAL A 48 14.49 -7.02 4.73
N LEU A 49 15.43 -6.08 4.59
CA LEU A 49 16.62 -6.27 3.74
C LEU A 49 17.51 -7.41 4.25
N VAL A 50 17.70 -7.53 5.56
CA VAL A 50 18.44 -8.63 6.19
C VAL A 50 17.70 -9.96 5.97
N PHE A 51 16.37 -9.99 6.04
CA PHE A 51 15.61 -11.20 5.74
C PHE A 51 15.80 -11.64 4.28
N PHE A 52 15.75 -10.71 3.34
CA PHE A 52 15.95 -10.95 1.91
C PHE A 52 17.41 -10.87 1.45
N TRP A 53 18.38 -10.88 2.37
CA TRP A 53 19.79 -10.63 2.04
C TRP A 53 20.32 -11.53 0.93
N ARG A 54 19.98 -12.84 0.94
CA ARG A 54 20.43 -13.81 -0.08
C ARG A 54 19.85 -13.55 -1.47
N ILE A 55 18.74 -12.84 -1.56
CA ILE A 55 18.17 -12.40 -2.85
C ILE A 55 18.95 -11.19 -3.36
N LEU A 56 19.30 -10.28 -2.46
CA LEU A 56 19.97 -9.02 -2.76
C LEU A 56 21.50 -9.17 -2.95
N THR A 57 22.08 -10.29 -2.54
CA THR A 57 23.53 -10.53 -2.65
C THR A 57 24.00 -10.32 -4.10
N PRO A 58 25.01 -9.46 -4.35
CA PRO A 58 25.55 -9.23 -5.69
C PRO A 58 26.30 -10.44 -6.24
N ASP A 59 26.89 -11.26 -5.36
CA ASP A 59 27.55 -12.50 -5.73
C ASP A 59 26.55 -13.53 -6.25
N LEU A 60 26.72 -13.92 -7.51
CA LEU A 60 25.89 -14.89 -8.20
C LEU A 60 26.03 -16.31 -7.62
N SER A 61 27.15 -16.61 -6.95
CA SER A 61 27.40 -17.94 -6.39
C SER A 61 26.53 -18.24 -5.16
N ASP A 62 26.21 -17.20 -4.39
CA ASP A 62 25.42 -17.31 -3.16
C ASP A 62 23.98 -16.78 -3.30
N ARG A 63 23.68 -16.12 -4.43
CA ARG A 63 22.36 -15.58 -4.71
C ARG A 63 21.32 -16.70 -4.78
N ARG A 64 20.28 -16.56 -3.96
CA ARG A 64 19.11 -17.44 -3.98
C ARG A 64 17.94 -16.72 -4.64
N SER A 65 17.15 -17.49 -5.38
CA SER A 65 15.89 -17.05 -5.95
C SER A 65 14.74 -17.62 -5.13
N PHE A 66 13.54 -17.05 -5.28
CA PHE A 66 12.34 -17.73 -4.81
C PHE A 66 12.25 -19.15 -5.37
N PRO A 67 11.69 -20.09 -4.60
CA PRO A 67 11.48 -21.46 -5.06
C PRO A 67 10.68 -21.51 -6.36
N PRO A 68 10.89 -22.54 -7.19
CA PRO A 68 10.02 -22.79 -8.33
C PRO A 68 8.55 -22.89 -7.89
N GLY A 69 7.66 -22.23 -8.62
CA GLY A 69 6.23 -22.15 -8.32
C GLY A 69 5.57 -21.02 -9.12
N ASP A 70 4.37 -20.63 -8.73
CA ASP A 70 3.55 -19.63 -9.46
C ASP A 70 4.29 -18.31 -9.68
N PHE A 71 5.18 -17.93 -8.75
CA PHE A 71 6.04 -16.75 -8.88
C PHE A 71 6.85 -16.76 -10.19
N ILE A 72 7.40 -17.92 -10.55
CA ILE A 72 8.23 -18.09 -11.75
C ILE A 72 7.37 -18.48 -12.95
N VAL A 73 6.46 -19.44 -12.76
CA VAL A 73 5.70 -20.06 -13.85
C VAL A 73 4.62 -19.12 -14.39
N THR A 74 4.00 -18.33 -13.52
CA THR A 74 2.86 -17.47 -13.89
C THR A 74 3.29 -16.01 -13.96
N PHE A 75 3.79 -15.45 -12.85
CA PHE A 75 4.07 -14.01 -12.76
C PHE A 75 5.25 -13.61 -13.64
N TYR A 76 6.41 -14.24 -13.47
CA TYR A 76 7.58 -13.93 -14.30
C TYR A 76 7.32 -14.18 -15.79
N ALA A 77 6.67 -15.29 -16.15
CA ALA A 77 6.33 -15.57 -17.55
C ALA A 77 5.43 -14.48 -18.15
N THR A 78 4.41 -14.04 -17.40
CA THR A 78 3.50 -12.97 -17.83
C THR A 78 4.21 -11.63 -17.97
N GLU A 79 5.00 -11.23 -16.96
CA GLU A 79 5.78 -9.99 -17.00
C GLU A 79 6.79 -9.95 -18.15
N ARG A 80 7.42 -11.10 -18.44
CA ARG A 80 8.34 -11.22 -19.56
C ARG A 80 7.65 -10.96 -20.89
N VAL A 81 6.48 -11.55 -21.13
CA VAL A 81 5.69 -11.29 -22.36
C VAL A 81 5.27 -9.82 -22.43
N LYS A 82 4.82 -9.22 -21.31
CA LYS A 82 4.49 -7.80 -21.27
C LYS A 82 5.68 -6.93 -21.66
N ALA A 83 6.88 -7.27 -21.17
CA ALA A 83 8.11 -6.54 -21.47
C ALA A 83 8.50 -6.67 -22.95
N GLU A 84 8.41 -7.88 -23.50
CA GLU A 84 8.70 -8.16 -24.92
C GLU A 84 7.77 -7.34 -25.85
N ILE A 85 6.45 -7.31 -25.57
CA ILE A 85 5.49 -6.50 -26.35
C ILE A 85 5.78 -4.99 -26.19
N LEU A 86 6.08 -4.55 -24.96
CA LEU A 86 6.41 -3.15 -24.69
C LEU A 86 7.68 -2.69 -25.43
N MET A 87 8.69 -3.56 -25.52
CA MET A 87 9.92 -3.29 -26.28
C MET A 87 9.66 -3.18 -27.79
N GLN A 88 8.60 -3.80 -28.31
CA GLN A 88 8.17 -3.66 -29.71
C GLN A 88 7.42 -2.34 -29.96
N GLY A 89 7.20 -1.52 -28.92
CA GLY A 89 6.46 -0.26 -29.02
C GLY A 89 4.94 -0.45 -29.01
N GLU A 90 4.46 -1.65 -28.70
CA GLU A 90 3.05 -1.96 -28.60
C GLU A 90 2.59 -1.99 -27.13
N LEU A 91 1.31 -1.73 -26.91
CA LEU A 91 0.72 -1.89 -25.58
C LEU A 91 0.44 -3.38 -25.32
N PRO A 92 0.85 -3.94 -24.16
CA PRO A 92 0.69 -5.35 -23.84
C PRO A 92 -0.76 -5.66 -23.42
N LEU A 93 -1.68 -5.57 -24.38
CA LEU A 93 -3.12 -5.79 -24.15
C LEU A 93 -3.52 -7.26 -24.30
N TRP A 94 -2.80 -8.00 -25.15
CA TRP A 94 -3.09 -9.38 -25.50
C TRP A 94 -1.82 -10.23 -25.48
N ASN A 95 -1.86 -11.37 -24.80
CA ASN A 95 -0.79 -12.36 -24.81
C ASN A 95 -1.13 -13.47 -25.83
N PRO A 96 -0.44 -13.56 -26.99
CA PRO A 96 -0.73 -14.57 -28.00
C PRO A 96 -0.23 -15.97 -27.61
N TYR A 97 0.61 -16.09 -26.59
CA TYR A 97 1.32 -17.32 -26.25
C TYR A 97 0.58 -18.22 -25.25
N ALA A 98 -0.42 -17.69 -24.54
CA ALA A 98 -1.15 -18.42 -23.51
C ALA A 98 -2.58 -18.74 -23.95
N ASN A 99 -3.03 -19.99 -23.77
CA ASN A 99 -4.43 -20.42 -23.96
C ASN A 99 -5.09 -20.03 -25.30
N ALA A 100 -4.35 -20.10 -26.41
CA ALA A 100 -4.78 -19.61 -27.73
C ALA A 100 -5.06 -18.08 -27.79
N GLY A 101 -4.55 -17.35 -26.80
CA GLY A 101 -4.69 -15.92 -26.61
C GLY A 101 -5.31 -15.59 -25.25
N HIS A 102 -4.63 -14.74 -24.48
CA HIS A 102 -5.06 -14.32 -23.15
C HIS A 102 -5.14 -12.78 -23.04
N PRO A 103 -6.30 -12.21 -22.64
CA PRO A 103 -6.45 -10.77 -22.50
C PRO A 103 -5.76 -10.25 -21.24
N LEU A 104 -4.56 -9.69 -21.40
CA LEU A 104 -3.79 -9.14 -20.28
C LEU A 104 -4.52 -7.97 -19.61
N LEU A 105 -5.17 -7.12 -20.40
CA LEU A 105 -5.91 -5.96 -19.90
C LEU A 105 -7.10 -6.33 -19.00
N ALA A 106 -7.77 -7.44 -19.32
CA ALA A 106 -8.97 -7.88 -18.60
C ALA A 106 -8.63 -8.75 -17.37
N ASP A 107 -7.37 -9.16 -17.24
CA ASP A 107 -6.92 -10.02 -16.15
C ASP A 107 -6.30 -9.17 -15.03
N PRO A 108 -6.97 -9.08 -13.85
CA PRO A 108 -6.46 -8.31 -12.73
C PRO A 108 -5.16 -8.90 -12.15
N GLN A 109 -4.85 -10.18 -12.38
CA GLN A 109 -3.61 -10.81 -11.91
C GLN A 109 -2.37 -10.25 -12.62
N THR A 110 -2.53 -9.69 -13.83
CA THR A 110 -1.44 -9.09 -14.58
C THR A 110 -1.02 -7.74 -14.05
N ALA A 111 -1.87 -7.11 -13.22
CA ALA A 111 -1.64 -5.80 -12.61
C ALA A 111 -1.14 -4.74 -13.60
N LEU A 112 -1.60 -4.77 -14.86
CA LEU A 112 -1.00 -3.99 -15.95
C LEU A 112 -0.97 -2.47 -15.68
N TYR A 113 -1.98 -1.92 -15.00
CA TYR A 113 -2.02 -0.50 -14.64
C TYR A 113 -1.56 -0.20 -13.20
N TYR A 114 -0.99 -1.18 -12.51
CA TYR A 114 -0.49 -0.99 -11.17
C TYR A 114 0.86 -0.24 -11.23
N PRO A 115 0.99 0.95 -10.61
CA PRO A 115 2.17 1.79 -10.80
C PRO A 115 3.51 1.11 -10.44
N PRO A 116 3.63 0.32 -9.36
CA PRO A 116 4.86 -0.43 -9.09
C PRO A 116 5.22 -1.44 -10.18
N SER A 117 4.25 -2.22 -10.67
CA SER A 117 4.48 -3.18 -11.76
C SER A 117 4.89 -2.47 -13.04
N LEU A 118 4.26 -1.35 -13.39
CA LEU A 118 4.66 -0.52 -14.54
C LEU A 118 6.08 0.03 -14.40
N ALA A 119 6.45 0.49 -13.19
CA ALA A 119 7.81 0.96 -12.94
C ALA A 119 8.83 -0.18 -13.12
N THR A 120 8.57 -1.36 -12.53
CA THR A 120 9.41 -2.55 -12.70
C THR A 120 9.52 -2.92 -14.19
N LEU A 121 8.39 -2.91 -14.90
CA LEU A 121 8.30 -3.27 -16.31
C LEU A 121 9.13 -2.31 -17.19
N VAL A 122 8.94 -1.00 -17.05
CA VAL A 122 9.65 0.00 -17.87
C VAL A 122 11.15 0.02 -17.56
N LEU A 123 11.53 -0.07 -16.28
CA LEU A 123 12.94 -0.09 -15.87
C LEU A 123 13.66 -1.35 -16.36
N SER A 124 12.97 -2.50 -16.35
CA SER A 124 13.58 -3.79 -16.66
C SER A 124 13.40 -4.23 -18.11
N ALA A 125 12.49 -3.60 -18.86
CA ALA A 125 12.22 -3.97 -20.25
C ALA A 125 13.48 -3.87 -21.11
N ARG A 126 14.28 -2.80 -20.96
CA ARG A 126 15.43 -2.55 -21.85
C ARG A 126 16.52 -3.63 -21.80
N GLU A 127 16.71 -4.26 -20.64
CA GLU A 127 17.75 -5.27 -20.42
C GLU A 127 17.22 -6.71 -20.53
N GLY A 128 15.93 -6.86 -20.85
CA GLY A 128 15.20 -8.11 -20.72
C GLY A 128 14.69 -8.29 -19.29
N PHE A 129 13.37 -8.50 -19.15
CA PHE A 129 12.75 -8.63 -17.84
C PHE A 129 13.33 -9.85 -17.11
N SER A 130 13.97 -9.62 -15.96
CA SER A 130 14.65 -10.65 -15.19
C SER A 130 13.84 -11.08 -13.97
N VAL A 131 14.04 -12.32 -13.51
CA VAL A 131 13.43 -12.80 -12.26
C VAL A 131 13.84 -11.92 -11.07
N PHE A 132 15.05 -11.36 -11.11
CA PHE A 132 15.56 -10.48 -10.07
C PHE A 132 14.75 -9.16 -9.97
N ALA A 133 14.32 -8.59 -11.09
CA ALA A 133 13.48 -7.39 -11.09
C ALA A 133 12.15 -7.62 -10.36
N LEU A 134 11.48 -8.75 -10.64
CA LEU A 134 10.24 -9.14 -9.97
C LEU A 134 10.46 -9.42 -8.47
N GLN A 135 11.60 -10.01 -8.12
CA GLN A 135 11.98 -10.21 -6.71
C GLN A 135 12.19 -8.89 -5.98
N LEU A 136 12.82 -7.91 -6.63
CA LEU A 136 13.01 -6.59 -6.05
C LEU A 136 11.67 -5.89 -5.83
N GLU A 137 10.72 -6.03 -6.76
CA GLU A 137 9.35 -5.55 -6.57
C GLU A 137 8.69 -6.20 -5.35
N ALA A 138 8.85 -7.52 -5.16
CA ALA A 138 8.33 -8.20 -3.98
C ALA A 138 8.96 -7.63 -2.68
N VAL A 139 10.29 -7.49 -2.63
CA VAL A 139 11.00 -6.91 -1.47
C VAL A 139 10.52 -5.48 -1.18
N PHE A 140 10.32 -4.67 -2.22
CA PHE A 140 9.77 -3.32 -2.10
C PHE A 140 8.39 -3.32 -1.41
N HIS A 141 7.51 -4.24 -1.80
CA HIS A 141 6.20 -4.38 -1.14
C HIS A 141 6.30 -4.79 0.33
N PHE A 142 7.26 -5.66 0.70
CA PHE A 142 7.51 -5.98 2.11
C PHE A 142 7.99 -4.76 2.92
N CYS A 143 8.83 -3.91 2.34
CA CYS A 143 9.22 -2.64 2.96
C CYS A 143 8.01 -1.74 3.18
N LEU A 144 7.15 -1.56 2.16
CA LEU A 144 5.91 -0.78 2.29
C LEU A 144 4.98 -1.36 3.36
N ALA A 145 4.80 -2.69 3.38
CA ALA A 145 3.98 -3.37 4.38
C ALA A 145 4.50 -3.10 5.81
N ALA A 146 5.81 -3.16 6.03
CA ALA A 146 6.41 -2.86 7.33
C ALA A 146 6.19 -1.39 7.75
N LEU A 147 6.41 -0.44 6.84
CA LEU A 147 6.22 1.00 7.10
C LEU A 147 4.76 1.35 7.37
N PHE A 148 3.83 0.84 6.58
CA PHE A 148 2.39 1.10 6.77
C PHE A 148 1.85 0.41 8.01
N THR A 149 2.32 -0.79 8.35
CA THR A 149 1.96 -1.46 9.60
C THR A 149 2.46 -0.65 10.80
N PHE A 150 3.68 -0.12 10.75
CA PHE A 150 4.19 0.77 11.79
C PHE A 150 3.36 2.04 11.91
N ALA A 151 3.05 2.70 10.80
CA ALA A 151 2.22 3.91 10.78
C ALA A 151 0.81 3.66 11.34
N PHE A 152 0.21 2.51 10.97
CA PHE A 152 -1.09 2.09 11.48
C PHE A 152 -1.04 1.81 12.98
N ALA A 153 -0.07 1.00 13.45
CA ALA A 153 0.10 0.66 14.85
C ALA A 153 0.32 1.92 15.70
N ARG A 154 1.16 2.84 15.24
CA ARG A 154 1.39 4.14 15.90
C ARG A 154 0.09 4.93 16.04
N ARG A 155 -0.69 5.02 14.96
CA ARG A 155 -1.97 5.75 14.97
C ARG A 155 -2.96 5.13 15.96
N VAL A 156 -3.09 3.81 15.97
CA VAL A 156 -4.06 3.11 16.84
C VAL A 156 -3.63 3.12 18.31
N LEU A 157 -2.36 2.88 18.60
CA LEU A 157 -1.84 2.83 19.97
C LEU A 157 -1.69 4.22 20.59
N GLY A 158 -1.40 5.25 19.79
CA GLY A 158 -1.41 6.63 20.23
C GLY A 158 -2.77 7.11 20.76
N HIS A 159 -3.89 6.50 20.33
CA HIS A 159 -5.22 6.81 20.83
C HIS A 159 -5.60 6.12 22.14
N ARG A 160 -4.79 5.17 22.65
CA ARG A 160 -5.09 4.39 23.86
C ARG A 160 -4.33 4.84 25.12
N GLY A 161 -3.36 5.74 24.97
CA GLY A 161 -2.49 6.22 26.05
C GLY A 161 -2.83 7.62 26.58
N GLY A 162 -4.03 8.14 26.32
CA GLY A 162 -4.49 9.47 26.76
C GLY A 162 -5.85 9.42 27.42
#